data_AF-A0A7I7Q587-F1
#
_entry.id   AF-A0A7I7Q587-F1
#
_cell.length_a   1.000
_cell.length_b   1.000
_cell.length_c   1.000
_cell.angle_alpha   90.00
_cell.angle_beta   90.00
_cell.angle_gamma   90.00
#
_symmetry.space_group_name_H-M   'P 1'
#
loop_
_entity.id
_entity.type
_entity.pdbx_description
1 polymer ?
#
loop_
_entity_poly.entity_id
_entity_poly.type
_entity_poly.pdbx_seq_one_letter_code
_entity_poly.pdbx_strand_id
1 'polypeptide(L)'
;MPDEGIGCGFTEAVRGVLSHHLVIRDGKIANYHPYPPTPWNANPRDSFGTPGPYEDAVQGQPIFEENDRENFKGIDVMRTVRSFDPCLPCGVHMYLGKGKTLERLHTPTQSPAGE
;
A
#
# COMPACT_ATOMS: atom_id res chain seq x y z
N MET A 1 28.29 -9.13 11.00
CA MET A 1 26.83 -9.27 11.17
C MET A 1 26.63 -10.39 12.18
N PRO A 2 25.75 -10.29 13.18
CA PRO A 2 25.51 -11.39 14.12
C PRO A 2 25.04 -12.64 13.37
N ASP A 3 25.31 -13.84 13.89
CA ASP A 3 24.90 -15.10 13.24
C ASP A 3 23.37 -15.23 13.19
N GLU A 4 22.69 -14.88 14.28
CA GLU A 4 21.24 -14.82 14.41
C GLU A 4 20.83 -13.48 15.04
N GLY A 5 19.72 -12.89 14.57
CA GLY A 5 19.21 -11.66 15.18
C GLY A 5 17.96 -11.11 14.52
N ILE A 6 17.20 -10.32 15.29
CA ILE A 6 16.08 -9.52 14.80
C ILE A 6 16.34 -8.04 15.07
N GLY A 7 15.89 -7.17 14.17
CA GLY A 7 16.00 -5.73 14.32
C GLY A 7 14.80 -5.01 13.72
N CYS A 8 14.37 -3.93 14.36
CA CYS A 8 13.35 -3.05 13.83
C CYS A 8 13.80 -1.58 13.97
N GLY A 9 13.83 -0.86 12.86
CA GLY A 9 14.12 0.58 12.83
C GLY A 9 12.83 1.35 12.58
N PHE A 10 12.51 2.31 13.44
CA PHE A 10 11.38 3.21 13.26
C PHE A 10 11.90 4.62 13.00
N THR A 11 11.26 5.31 12.07
CA THR A 11 11.52 6.73 11.81
C THR A 11 10.25 7.38 11.27
N GLU A 12 10.16 8.69 11.41
CA GLU A 12 9.19 9.49 10.69
C GLU A 12 9.79 9.90 9.36
N ALA A 13 9.19 9.42 8.26
CA ALA A 13 9.51 9.90 6.92
C ALA A 13 8.70 11.17 6.61
N VAL A 14 9.03 11.86 5.52
CA VAL A 14 8.32 13.09 5.11
C VAL A 14 6.81 12.92 4.86
N ARG A 15 6.35 11.66 4.73
CA ARG A 15 4.95 11.27 4.46
C ARG A 15 4.31 10.50 5.63
N GLY A 16 4.98 10.40 6.77
CA GLY A 16 4.53 9.67 7.97
C GLY A 16 5.41 8.47 8.33
N VAL A 17 4.83 7.53 9.07
CA VAL A 17 5.54 6.41 9.69
C VAL A 17 6.29 5.53 8.68
N LEU A 18 7.55 5.22 9.00
CA LEU A 18 8.38 4.26 8.29
C LEU A 18 8.98 3.27 9.28
N SER A 19 8.77 1.97 9.04
CA SER A 19 9.44 0.91 9.79
C SER A 19 10.24 -0.03 8.88
N HIS A 20 11.44 -0.41 9.30
CA HIS A 20 12.26 -1.41 8.61
C HIS A 20 12.44 -2.62 9.53
N HIS A 21 11.97 -3.79 9.10
CA HIS A 21 12.01 -5.02 9.87
C HIS A 21 13.04 -5.98 9.25
N LEU A 22 14.07 -6.35 10.02
CA LEU A 22 15.19 -7.18 9.58
C LEU A 22 15.26 -8.47 10.42
N VAL A 23 15.47 -9.59 9.75
CA VAL A 23 15.82 -10.88 10.36
C VAL A 23 17.12 -11.39 9.75
N ILE A 24 18.06 -11.77 10.60
CA ILE A 24 19.39 -12.26 10.26
C ILE A 24 19.47 -13.73 10.66
N ARG A 25 19.92 -14.59 9.75
CA ARG A 25 20.23 -16.02 9.99
C ARG A 25 21.50 -16.41 9.26
N ASP A 26 22.32 -17.25 9.87
CA ASP A 26 23.63 -17.67 9.34
C ASP A 26 24.49 -16.48 8.85
N GLY A 27 24.44 -15.35 9.56
CA GLY A 27 25.14 -14.12 9.20
C GLY A 27 24.64 -13.43 7.93
N LYS A 28 23.49 -13.84 7.38
CA LYS A 28 22.85 -13.30 6.17
C LYS A 28 21.48 -12.69 6.47
N ILE A 29 21.01 -11.79 5.60
CA ILE A 29 19.63 -11.28 5.66
C ILE A 29 18.69 -12.41 5.24
N ALA A 30 17.96 -12.96 6.20
CA ALA A 30 16.94 -13.97 5.95
C ALA A 30 15.60 -13.33 5.59
N ASN A 31 15.28 -12.15 6.14
CA ASN A 31 14.07 -11.42 5.83
C ASN A 31 14.27 -9.90 5.99
N TYR A 32 13.73 -9.11 5.07
CA TYR A 32 13.79 -7.65 5.14
C TYR A 32 12.53 -7.03 4.56
N HIS A 33 11.75 -6.36 5.40
CA HIS A 33 10.51 -5.69 5.00
C HIS A 33 10.50 -4.24 5.48
N PRO A 34 10.67 -3.28 4.57
CA PRO A 34 10.36 -1.89 4.86
C PRO A 34 8.86 -1.65 4.67
N TYR A 35 8.22 -0.98 5.63
CA TYR A 35 6.87 -0.46 5.53
C TYR A 35 6.89 1.07 5.55
N PRO A 36 7.08 1.70 4.38
CA PRO A 36 6.90 3.14 4.22
C PRO A 36 5.46 3.60 4.52
N PRO A 37 5.21 4.92 4.58
CA PRO A 37 3.86 5.44 4.86
C PRO A 37 2.88 5.24 3.69
N THR A 38 3.33 5.34 2.44
CA THR A 38 2.42 5.21 1.28
C THR A 38 1.70 3.86 1.21
N PRO A 39 2.33 2.70 1.50
CA PRO A 39 1.61 1.43 1.66
C PRO A 39 0.42 1.48 2.63
N TRP A 40 0.48 2.28 3.70
CA TRP A 40 -0.63 2.42 4.65
C TRP A 40 -1.76 3.29 4.12
N ASN A 41 -1.46 4.28 3.28
CA ASN A 41 -2.47 5.19 2.74
C ASN A 41 -3.10 4.67 1.45
N ALA A 42 -2.30 3.98 0.63
CA ALA A 42 -2.64 3.51 -0.70
C ALA A 42 -2.94 2.01 -0.76
N ASN A 43 -3.18 1.35 0.38
CA ASN A 43 -3.57 -0.05 0.38
C ASN A 43 -4.97 -0.22 -0.27
N PRO A 44 -5.21 -1.35 -0.95
CA PRO A 44 -6.56 -1.73 -1.35
C PRO A 44 -7.37 -2.20 -0.14
N ARG A 45 -8.62 -2.57 -0.39
CA ARG A 45 -9.47 -3.26 0.59
C ARG A 45 -8.74 -4.44 1.24
N ASP A 46 -8.84 -4.52 2.56
CA ASP A 46 -8.29 -5.61 3.35
C ASP A 46 -9.13 -6.90 3.21
N SER A 47 -8.75 -7.94 3.96
CA SER A 47 -9.46 -9.23 3.98
C SER A 47 -10.89 -9.15 4.51
N PHE A 48 -11.23 -8.08 5.23
CA PHE A 48 -12.58 -7.81 5.76
C PHE A 48 -13.39 -6.90 4.83
N GLY A 49 -12.80 -6.44 3.72
CA GLY A 49 -13.42 -5.53 2.77
C GLY A 49 -13.32 -4.06 3.17
N THR A 50 -12.58 -3.71 4.22
CA THR A 50 -12.39 -2.33 4.69
C THR A 50 -11.55 -1.57 3.67
N PRO A 51 -12.04 -0.45 3.09
CA PRO A 51 -11.27 0.36 2.14
C PRO A 51 -10.03 0.96 2.80
N GLY A 52 -8.96 1.12 2.01
CA GLY A 52 -7.78 1.87 2.45
C GLY A 52 -8.06 3.38 2.49
N PRO A 53 -7.19 4.18 3.13
CA PRO A 53 -7.42 5.62 3.31
C PRO A 53 -7.68 6.40 2.01
N TYR A 54 -7.05 6.04 0.90
CA TYR A 54 -7.33 6.68 -0.39
C TYR A 54 -8.72 6.36 -0.92
N GLU A 55 -9.12 5.08 -0.84
CA GLU A 55 -10.43 4.65 -1.30
C GLU A 55 -11.52 5.28 -0.43
N ASP A 56 -11.35 5.28 0.88
CA ASP A 56 -12.28 5.84 1.85
C ASP A 56 -12.42 7.37 1.69
N ALA A 57 -11.31 8.10 1.54
CA ALA A 57 -11.34 9.56 1.41
C ALA A 57 -11.99 10.05 0.10
N VAL A 58 -11.91 9.26 -0.97
CA VAL A 58 -12.52 9.60 -2.27
C VAL A 58 -13.97 9.12 -2.34
N GLN A 59 -14.32 8.04 -1.64
CA GLN A 59 -15.65 7.45 -1.71
C GLN A 59 -16.71 8.40 -1.12
N GLY A 60 -17.68 8.80 -1.94
CA GLY A 60 -18.74 9.72 -1.54
C GLY A 60 -18.32 11.19 -1.48
N GLN A 61 -17.11 11.53 -1.96
CA GLN A 61 -16.67 12.91 -2.02
C GLN A 61 -17.59 13.74 -2.95
N PRO A 62 -18.09 14.91 -2.50
CA PRO A 62 -18.84 15.80 -3.38
C PRO A 62 -17.96 16.32 -4.52
N ILE A 63 -18.52 16.34 -5.72
CA ILE A 63 -17.87 16.87 -6.92
C ILE A 63 -18.31 18.32 -7.09
N PHE A 64 -17.35 19.25 -6.99
CA PHE A 64 -17.57 20.69 -7.16
C PHE A 64 -17.11 21.19 -8.53
N GLU A 65 -16.43 20.34 -9.30
CA GLU A 65 -16.04 20.62 -10.68
C GLU A 65 -17.25 20.93 -11.56
N GLU A 66 -17.23 22.11 -12.20
CA GLU A 66 -18.31 22.61 -13.08
C GLU A 66 -18.14 22.19 -14.55
N ASN A 67 -17.15 21.36 -14.87
CA ASN A 67 -16.96 20.87 -16.24
C ASN A 67 -18.07 19.88 -16.61
N ASP A 68 -18.41 19.85 -17.90
CA ASP A 68 -19.30 18.84 -18.45
C ASP A 68 -18.69 17.43 -18.36
N ARG A 69 -19.50 16.41 -18.64
CA ARG A 69 -19.07 15.01 -18.50
C ARG A 69 -17.97 14.66 -19.50
N GLU A 70 -17.99 15.30 -20.66
CA GLU A 70 -17.04 15.12 -21.75
C GLU A 70 -15.66 15.71 -21.44
N ASN A 71 -15.59 16.81 -20.67
CA ASN A 71 -14.36 17.47 -20.26
C ASN A 71 -14.04 17.31 -18.76
N PHE A 72 -14.61 16.28 -18.11
CA PHE A 72 -14.39 16.00 -16.70
C PHE A 72 -12.92 15.66 -16.40
N LYS A 73 -12.27 16.45 -15.54
CA LYS A 73 -10.87 16.30 -15.13
C LYS A 73 -10.71 15.56 -13.81
N GLY A 74 -11.76 15.49 -13.00
CA GLY A 74 -11.74 14.88 -11.66
C GLY A 74 -10.87 15.66 -10.68
N ILE A 75 -10.85 16.99 -10.76
CA ILE A 75 -9.91 17.82 -10.00
C ILE A 75 -10.09 17.65 -8.48
N ASP A 76 -11.33 17.48 -8.02
CA ASP A 76 -11.64 17.32 -6.60
C ASP A 76 -11.10 15.99 -6.05
N VAL A 77 -11.27 14.90 -6.80
CA VAL A 77 -10.70 13.59 -6.45
C VAL A 77 -9.18 13.67 -6.42
N MET A 78 -8.60 14.30 -7.43
CA MET A 78 -7.15 14.44 -7.53
C MET A 78 -6.56 15.35 -6.43
N ARG A 79 -7.30 16.36 -5.96
CA ARG A 79 -6.91 17.18 -4.81
C ARG A 79 -6.84 16.34 -3.53
N THR A 80 -7.85 15.50 -3.29
CA THR A 80 -7.89 14.59 -2.15
C THR A 80 -6.75 13.59 -2.18
N VAL A 81 -6.49 12.93 -3.31
CA VAL A 81 -5.38 11.96 -3.38
C VAL A 81 -4.02 12.65 -3.21
N ARG A 82 -3.83 13.84 -3.80
CA ARG A 82 -2.57 14.59 -3.68
C ARG A 82 -2.31 15.14 -2.28
N SER A 83 -3.34 15.36 -1.45
CA SER A 83 -3.12 15.82 -0.07
C SER A 83 -2.39 14.79 0.79
N PHE A 84 -2.36 13.51 0.38
CA PHE A 84 -1.56 12.46 1.02
C PHE A 84 -0.12 12.33 0.50
N ASP A 85 0.29 13.16 -0.47
CA ASP A 85 1.62 13.12 -1.10
C ASP A 85 2.02 11.68 -1.56
N PRO A 86 1.31 11.10 -2.55
CA PRO A 86 1.50 9.72 -2.97
C PRO A 86 2.89 9.50 -3.56
N CYS A 87 3.67 8.61 -2.94
CA CYS A 87 4.95 8.12 -3.46
C CYS A 87 4.83 6.64 -3.83
N LEU A 88 4.39 6.34 -5.05
CA LEU A 88 4.17 4.96 -5.50
C LEU A 88 5.44 4.07 -5.49
N PRO A 89 6.67 4.57 -5.71
CA PRO A 89 7.88 3.78 -5.47
C PRO A 89 8.02 3.31 -4.01
N CYS A 90 7.55 4.10 -3.04
CA CYS A 90 7.47 3.66 -1.65
C CYS A 90 6.30 2.69 -1.41
N GLY A 91 5.18 2.89 -2.13
CA GLY A 91 4.00 2.03 -2.12
C GLY A 91 4.30 0.59 -2.53
N VAL A 92 5.12 0.39 -3.55
CA VAL A 92 5.54 -0.93 -4.04
C VAL A 92 7.05 -0.95 -4.24
N HIS A 93 7.75 -1.60 -3.32
CA HIS A 93 9.21 -1.63 -3.26
C HIS A 93 9.81 -3.03 -3.54
N MET A 94 8.96 -4.04 -3.77
CA MET A 94 9.37 -5.37 -4.21
C MET A 94 8.74 -5.69 -5.56
N TYR A 95 9.58 -5.94 -6.55
CA TYR A 95 9.18 -6.40 -7.88
C TYR A 95 9.95 -7.67 -8.22
N LEU A 96 9.24 -8.78 -8.38
CA LEU A 96 9.82 -10.12 -8.60
C LEU A 96 10.20 -10.39 -10.07
N GLY A 97 9.96 -9.45 -10.98
CA GLY A 97 10.28 -9.62 -12.41
C GLY A 97 9.64 -10.85 -13.05
N LYS A 98 10.38 -11.54 -13.93
CA LYS A 98 9.99 -12.86 -14.50
C LYS A 98 10.22 -14.04 -13.53
N GLY A 99 10.48 -13.75 -12.24
CA GLY A 99 10.63 -14.76 -11.21
C GLY A 99 9.33 -15.54 -10.98
N LYS A 100 9.44 -16.67 -10.28
CA LYS A 100 8.34 -17.58 -9.96
C LYS A 100 7.17 -16.78 -9.37
N THR A 101 6.05 -16.67 -10.09
CA THR A 101 4.84 -16.03 -9.60
C THR A 101 4.39 -16.77 -8.35
N LEU A 102 4.50 -16.11 -7.19
CA LEU A 102 3.77 -16.55 -6.01
C LEU A 102 2.33 -16.05 -6.20
N GLU A 103 1.53 -16.82 -6.94
CA GLU A 103 0.09 -16.62 -6.96
C GLU A 103 -0.46 -17.01 -5.60
N ARG A 104 -0.50 -16.03 -4.68
CA ARG A 104 -1.30 -16.14 -3.48
C ARG A 104 -2.56 -15.33 -3.71
N LEU A 105 -3.58 -16.01 -4.23
CA LEU A 105 -4.91 -15.46 -4.38
C LEU A 105 -5.44 -15.18 -2.96
N HIS A 106 -5.40 -13.93 -2.53
CA HIS A 106 -6.22 -13.47 -1.41
C HIS A 106 -7.50 -12.92 -2.03
N THR A 107 -8.51 -13.77 -2.13
CA THR A 107 -9.86 -13.34 -2.53
C THR A 107 -10.66 -13.17 -1.24
N PRO A 108 -10.91 -11.93 -0.78
CA PRO A 108 -11.82 -11.69 0.34
C PRO A 108 -13.29 -12.06 0.02
N THR A 109 -13.59 -12.40 -1.23
CA THR A 109 -14.94 -12.68 -1.76
C THR A 109 -15.18 -14.09 -2.30
N GLN A 110 -14.30 -15.07 -2.06
CA GLN A 110 -14.70 -16.47 -2.28
C GLN A 110 -15.55 -16.95 -1.09
N SER A 111 -16.85 -16.71 -1.19
CA SER A 111 -17.84 -17.49 -0.43
C SER A 111 -17.57 -18.99 -0.65
N PRO A 112 -17.58 -19.82 0.40
CA PRO A 112 -17.61 -21.26 0.24
C PRO A 112 -19.03 -21.67 -0.16
N ALA A 113 -19.42 -21.41 -1.39
CA ALA A 113 -20.65 -21.92 -1.97
C ALA A 113 -20.48 -22.01 -3.48
N GLY A 114 -20.04 -23.19 -3.93
CA GLY A 114 -20.39 -23.66 -5.24
C GLY A 114 -21.83 -24.19 -5.19
N GLU A 115 -22.71 -23.51 -5.92
CA GLU A 115 -23.81 -24.03 -6.74
C GLU A 115 -24.19 -22.97 -7.76
#